data_AF-A0A6G7C454-F1
#
_entry.id   AF-A0A6G7C454-F1
#
_cell.length_a   1.000
_cell.length_b   1.000
_cell.length_c   1.000
_cell.angle_alpha   90.00
_cell.angle_beta   90.00
_cell.angle_gamma   90.00
#
_symmetry.space_group_name_H-M   'P 1'
#
loop_
_entity.id
_entity.type
_entity.pdbx_description
1 polymer ?
#
loop_
_entity_poly.entity_id
_entity_poly.type
_entity_poly.pdbx_seq_one_letter_code
_entity_poly.pdbx_strand_id
1 'polypeptide(L)' 'MFASVDQTLDALSPQLSPKDFFRINRSSIVQFNAIKNVAVHSNARLKVYLKHYESDDLIVSREKVAAFKSWINQ' A
#
# COMPACT_ATOMS: atom_id res chain seq x y z
N MET A 1 14.42 11.11 22.33
CA MET A 1 15.05 11.06 21.00
C MET A 1 14.37 9.93 20.24
N PHE A 2 13.42 10.23 19.35
CA PHE A 2 12.88 9.20 18.46
C PHE A 2 13.89 9.06 17.32
N ALA A 3 14.54 7.90 17.21
CA ALA A 3 15.40 7.63 16.07
C ALA A 3 14.52 7.58 14.82
N SER A 4 14.78 8.46 13.86
CA SER A 4 14.21 8.35 12.52
C SER A 4 14.81 7.09 11.88
N VAL A 5 13.98 6.28 11.24
CA VAL A 5 14.46 5.18 10.42
C VAL A 5 14.90 5.78 9.09
N ASP A 6 16.21 5.98 8.93
CA ASP A 6 16.83 6.54 7.71
C ASP A 6 16.92 5.52 6.58
N GLN A 7 15.81 4.85 6.28
CA GLN A 7 15.74 3.80 5.27
C GLN A 7 14.69 4.13 4.21
N THR A 8 15.07 3.98 2.94
CA THR A 8 14.15 4.19 1.83
C THR A 8 13.11 3.07 1.77
N LEU A 9 11.91 3.38 1.25
CA LEU A 9 10.88 2.37 1.02
C LEU A 9 11.34 1.28 0.03
N ASP A 10 12.22 1.62 -0.92
CA ASP A 10 12.85 0.66 -1.82
C ASP A 10 13.71 -0.35 -1.06
N ALA A 11 14.51 0.10 -0.08
CA ALA A 11 15.32 -0.78 0.75
C ALA A 11 14.48 -1.57 1.78
N LEU A 12 13.37 -1.00 2.27
CA LEU A 12 12.51 -1.62 3.28
C LEU A 12 11.58 -2.69 2.69
N SER A 13 11.00 -2.43 1.52
CA SER A 13 10.04 -3.34 0.87
C SER A 13 10.47 -4.82 0.82
N PRO A 14 11.70 -5.17 0.40
CA PRO A 14 12.11 -6.58 0.32
C PRO A 14 12.30 -7.27 1.69
N GLN A 15 12.35 -6.49 2.78
CA GLN A 15 12.48 -7.03 4.14
C GLN A 15 11.13 -7.35 4.77
N LEU A 16 10.02 -6.91 4.15
CA LEU A 16 8.67 -7.14 4.63
C LEU A 16 8.09 -8.41 4.01
N SER A 17 7.23 -9.09 4.78
CA SER A 17 6.48 -10.25 4.28
C SER A 17 5.63 -9.85 3.07
N PRO A 18 5.85 -10.43 1.87
CA PRO A 18 5.06 -10.09 0.69
C PRO A 18 3.62 -10.59 0.78
N LYS A 19 3.31 -11.50 1.72
CA LYS A 19 1.93 -11.92 2.03
C LYS A 19 1.18 -10.82 2.77
N ASP A 20 1.87 -10.13 3.68
CA ASP A 20 1.24 -9.17 4.58
C ASP A 20 1.37 -7.72 4.11
N PHE A 21 2.37 -7.40 3.28
CA PHE A 21 2.68 -6.03 2.87
C PHE A 21 2.73 -5.88 1.35
N PHE A 22 2.17 -4.78 0.86
CA PHE A 22 2.18 -4.43 -0.56
C PHE A 22 2.54 -2.96 -0.77
N ARG A 23 3.47 -2.69 -1.70
CA ARG A 23 3.88 -1.33 -2.06
C ARG A 23 2.95 -0.73 -3.12
N ILE A 24 1.90 -0.02 -2.68
CA ILE A 24 0.81 0.48 -3.53
C ILE A 24 1.22 1.59 -4.51
N ASN A 25 2.25 2.38 -4.19
CA ASN A 25 2.81 3.43 -5.05
C ASN A 25 4.30 3.65 -4.70
N ARG A 26 4.92 4.78 -5.08
CA ARG A 26 6.34 5.04 -4.76
C ARG A 26 6.58 5.38 -3.29
N SER A 27 5.59 5.97 -2.63
CA SER A 27 5.69 6.60 -1.31
C SER A 27 4.94 5.84 -0.21
N SER A 28 4.29 4.71 -0.51
CA SER A 28 3.43 4.02 0.47
C SER A 28 3.50 2.50 0.34
N ILE A 29 3.57 1.85 1.49
CA ILE A 29 3.42 0.41 1.69
C ILE A 29 2.22 0.21 2.62
N VAL A 30 1.34 -0.73 2.28
CA VAL A 30 0.13 -1.03 3.05
C VAL A 30 0.22 -2.46 3.59
N GLN A 31 -0.24 -2.64 4.83
CA GLN A 31 -0.41 -3.94 5.45
C GLN A 31 -1.83 -4.47 5.21
N PHE A 32 -1.97 -5.76 4.88
CA PHE A 32 -3.22 -6.42 4.50
C PHE A 32 -4.34 -6.27 5.54
N ASN A 33 -4.06 -6.61 6.80
CA ASN A 33 -5.03 -6.56 7.90
C ASN A 33 -5.44 -5.13 8.30
N ALA A 34 -4.66 -4.12 7.90
CA ALA A 34 -4.99 -2.71 8.12
C ALA A 34 -6.02 -2.20 7.12
N ILE A 35 -6.24 -2.89 5.99
CA ILE A 35 -7.21 -2.50 4.96
C ILE A 35 -8.62 -2.63 5.53
N LYS A 36 -9.40 -1.55 5.41
CA LYS A 36 -10.83 -1.48 5.72
C LYS A 36 -11.67 -1.69 4.47
N ASN A 37 -11.31 -1.02 3.37
CA ASN A 37 -12.01 -1.13 2.09
C ASN A 37 -11.11 -0.69 0.93
N VAL A 38 -11.48 -1.06 -0.30
CA VAL A 38 -10.84 -0.60 -1.53
C VAL A 38 -11.93 -0.13 -2.49
N ALA A 39 -11.75 1.04 -3.10
CA ALA A 39 -12.67 1.58 -4.09
C ALA A 39 -11.97 1.94 -5.39
N VAL A 40 -12.72 1.90 -6.49
CA VAL A 40 -12.26 2.46 -7.77
C VAL A 40 -12.03 3.96 -7.59
N HIS A 41 -10.91 4.43 -8.12
CA HIS A 41 -10.56 5.83 -8.18
C HIS A 41 -10.35 6.26 -9.64
N SER A 42 -10.17 7.55 -9.87
CA SER A 42 -9.94 8.11 -11.19
C SER A 42 -8.75 7.46 -11.92
N ASN A 43 -8.72 7.57 -13.25
CA ASN A 43 -7.58 7.13 -14.09
C ASN A 43 -7.20 5.65 -13.93
N ALA A 44 -8.20 4.78 -13.75
CA ALA A 44 -8.02 3.35 -13.54
C ALA A 44 -7.12 3.01 -12.34
N ARG A 45 -7.16 3.83 -11.28
CA ARG A 45 -6.47 3.61 -10.01
C ARG A 45 -7.44 3.06 -8.97
N LEU A 46 -6.92 2.61 -7.84
CA LEU A 46 -7.71 2.22 -6.67
C LEU A 46 -7.34 3.09 -5.47
N LYS A 47 -8.32 3.46 -4.65
CA LYS A 47 -8.10 4.08 -3.35
C LYS A 47 -8.24 3.02 -2.25
N VAL A 48 -7.29 3.00 -1.34
CA VAL A 48 -7.28 2.12 -0.17
C VAL A 48 -7.69 2.92 1.06
N TYR A 49 -8.68 2.41 1.79
CA TYR A 49 -9.11 2.94 3.08
C TYR A 49 -8.58 2.03 4.18
N LEU A 50 -7.96 2.60 5.22
CA LEU A 50 -7.44 1.85 6.36
C LEU A 50 -8.38 1.94 7.57
N LYS A 51 -8.23 1.02 8.51
CA LYS A 51 -9.10 0.93 9.70
C LYS A 51 -8.91 2.10 10.69
N HIS A 52 -7.67 2.56 10.87
CA HIS A 52 -7.29 3.54 11.90
C HIS A 52 -6.50 4.72 11.33
N TYR A 53 -6.52 4.91 10.01
CA TYR A 53 -5.82 6.00 9.34
C TYR A 53 -6.60 6.44 8.10
N GLU A 54 -6.85 7.74 8.01
CA GLU A 54 -7.52 8.37 6.87
C GLU A 54 -6.52 9.25 6.13
N SER A 55 -6.36 8.99 4.84
CA SER A 55 -5.50 9.78 3.95
C SER A 55 -6.01 9.65 2.53
N ASP A 56 -5.98 10.75 1.80
CA ASP A 56 -6.35 10.79 0.40
C ASP A 56 -5.25 10.24 -0.53
N ASP A 57 -4.04 10.06 -0.01
CA ASP A 57 -2.86 9.69 -0.78
C ASP A 57 -2.62 8.19 -0.87
N LEU A 58 -3.47 7.38 -0.23
CA LEU A 58 -3.42 5.91 -0.30
C LEU A 58 -4.01 5.39 -1.61
N ILE A 59 -3.36 5.77 -2.70
CA ILE A 59 -3.71 5.42 -4.07
C ILE A 59 -2.79 4.32 -4.58
N VAL A 60 -3.38 3.23 -5.07
CA VAL A 60 -2.69 2.22 -5.86
C VAL A 60 -2.44 2.80 -7.25
N SER A 61 -1.17 2.89 -7.65
CA SER A 61 -0.80 3.39 -8.97
C SER A 61 -1.32 2.46 -10.08
N ARG A 62 -1.63 3.03 -11.26
CA ARG A 62 -2.32 2.33 -12.36
C ARG A 62 -1.59 1.04 -12.75
N GLU A 63 -0.27 1.10 -12.85
CA GLU A 63 0.59 -0.03 -13.19
C GLU A 63 0.60 -1.15 -12.15
N LYS A 64 0.19 -0.86 -10.91
CA LYS A 64 0.14 -1.83 -9.80
C LYS A 64 -1.25 -2.41 -9.53
N VAL A 65 -2.30 -1.86 -10.15
CA VAL A 65 -3.69 -2.30 -9.88
C VAL A 65 -3.89 -3.79 -10.13
N ALA A 66 -3.35 -4.33 -11.23
CA ALA A 66 -3.49 -5.76 -11.54
C ALA A 66 -2.82 -6.64 -10.47
N ALA A 67 -1.57 -6.32 -10.11
CA ALA A 67 -0.83 -7.04 -9.07
C ALA A 67 -1.50 -6.91 -7.69
N PHE A 68 -2.01 -5.72 -7.34
CA PHE A 68 -2.69 -5.48 -6.07
C PHE A 68 -3.99 -6.30 -5.95
N LYS A 69 -4.79 -6.37 -7.02
CA LYS A 69 -5.99 -7.23 -7.05
C LYS A 69 -5.63 -8.71 -6.88
N SER A 70 -4.58 -9.17 -7.57
CA SER A 70 -4.10 -10.53 -7.40
C SER A 70 -3.59 -10.81 -5.98
N TRP A 71 -3.01 -9.82 -5.32
CA TRP A 71 -2.52 -9.91 -3.95
C TRP A 71 -3.65 -9.97 -2.91
N ILE A 72 -4.72 -9.18 -3.10
CA ILE A 72 -5.89 -9.23 -2.20
C ILE A 72 -6.67 -10.55 -2.30
N ASN A 73 -6.68 -11.16 -3.49
CA ASN A 73 -7.43 -12.39 -3.77
C ASN A 73 -6.63 -13.69 -3.47
N GLN A 74 -5.52 -13.59 -2.74
CA GLN A 74 -4.72 -14.76 -2.32
C GLN A 74 -5.38 -15.56 -1.19
#